data_AF-A0A7C5NL47-F1
#
_entry.id   AF-A0A7C5NL47-F1
#
_cell.length_a   1.000
_cell.length_b   1.000
_cell.length_c   1.000
_cell.angle_alpha   90.00
_cell.angle_beta   90.00
_cell.angle_gamma   90.00
#
_symmetry.space_group_name_H-M   'P 1'
#
loop_
_entity.id
_entity.type
_entity.pdbx_description
1 polymer ?
#
loop_
_entity_poly.entity_id
_entity_poly.type
_entity_poly.pdbx_seq_one_letter_code
_entity_poly.pdbx_strand_id
1 'polypeptide(L)'
;MIRLIMLKNLFVVGLIFFVSTNVFSQKYNFAAGLRWGGDFGISVSERIANKWTLEQNINAEDQYNYYSAFVLARYHQPIVTNRFNWFYGGGPGIVRVKETGDYPEATSLSLLGQTGLEFTINRVSIYGA
;
A
#
# COMPACT_ATOMS: atom_id res chain seq x y z
N MET A 1 51.99 5.90 -4.09
CA MET A 1 51.31 6.98 -3.34
C MET A 1 49.85 7.21 -3.77
N ILE A 2 49.55 7.25 -5.08
CA ILE A 2 48.19 7.52 -5.61
C ILE A 2 47.13 6.48 -5.18
N ARG A 3 47.47 5.18 -5.15
CA ARG A 3 46.52 4.12 -4.72
C ARG A 3 46.04 4.24 -3.27
N LEU A 4 46.88 4.76 -2.37
CA LEU A 4 46.52 4.93 -0.95
C LEU A 4 45.51 6.08 -0.75
N ILE A 5 45.61 7.12 -1.58
CA ILE A 5 44.71 8.28 -1.57
C ILE A 5 43.31 7.87 -2.07
N MET A 6 43.24 7.04 -3.12
CA MET A 6 41.97 6.52 -3.64
C MET A 6 41.25 5.62 -2.62
N LEU A 7 41.99 4.80 -1.88
CA LEU A 7 41.42 3.91 -0.86
C LEU A 7 40.86 4.69 0.35
N LYS A 8 41.54 5.76 0.77
CA LYS A 8 41.06 6.66 1.85
C LYS A 8 39.77 7.38 1.44
N ASN A 9 39.71 7.85 0.20
CA ASN A 9 38.53 8.56 -0.31
C ASN A 9 37.34 7.61 -0.48
N LEU A 10 37.57 6.36 -0.91
CA LEU A 10 36.53 5.34 -1.00
C LEU A 10 35.98 4.95 0.38
N PHE A 11 36.85 4.88 1.39
CA PHE A 11 36.45 4.63 2.78
C PHE A 11 35.59 5.76 3.35
N VAL A 12 35.95 7.03 3.06
CA VAL A 12 35.15 8.19 3.49
C VAL A 12 33.78 8.23 2.79
N VAL A 13 33.72 7.90 1.50
CA VAL A 13 32.43 7.77 0.77
C VAL A 13 31.58 6.64 1.34
N GLY A 14 32.19 5.50 1.68
CA GLY A 14 31.49 4.40 2.36
C GLY A 14 30.96 4.78 3.75
N LEU A 15 31.71 5.59 4.51
CA LEU A 15 31.32 6.03 5.85
C LEU A 15 30.12 6.98 5.83
N ILE A 16 29.99 7.84 4.80
CA ILE A 16 28.86 8.78 4.65
C ILE A 16 27.54 8.03 4.41
N PHE A 17 27.57 6.87 3.76
CA PHE A 17 26.37 6.04 3.56
C PHE A 17 25.82 5.41 4.84
N PHE A 18 26.63 5.26 5.90
CA PHE A 18 26.18 4.63 7.16
C PHE A 18 25.53 5.60 8.17
N VAL A 19 25.59 6.91 7.96
CA VAL A 19 25.16 7.90 8.98
C VAL A 19 23.67 8.30 8.88
N SER A 20 22.90 7.78 7.92
CA SER A 20 21.51 8.24 7.69
C SER A 20 20.39 7.27 8.10
N THR A 21 20.63 6.33 9.00
CA THR A 21 19.53 5.56 9.59
C THR A 21 18.86 6.37 10.70
N ASN A 22 17.88 7.18 10.31
CA ASN A 22 16.94 7.76 11.27
C ASN A 22 16.20 6.59 11.95
N VAL A 23 16.60 6.28 13.19
CA VAL A 23 15.84 5.42 14.09
C VAL A 23 14.62 6.21 14.55
N PHE A 24 13.63 6.34 13.66
CA PHE A 24 12.30 6.76 14.06
C PHE A 24 11.74 5.66 14.96
N SER A 25 11.23 6.04 16.13
CA SER A 25 10.34 5.20 16.94
C SER A 25 9.15 4.80 16.07
N GLN A 26 9.29 3.71 15.32
CA GLN A 26 8.24 3.14 14.49
C GLN A 26 7.22 2.56 15.46
N LYS A 27 6.23 3.38 15.86
CA LYS A 27 4.93 2.82 16.24
C LYS A 27 4.46 2.04 15.00
N TYR A 28 4.66 0.72 15.01
CA TYR A 28 4.23 -0.18 13.94
C TYR A 28 2.74 0.04 13.69
N ASN A 29 2.43 0.79 12.64
CA ASN A 29 1.09 1.08 12.14
C ASN A 29 0.88 0.28 10.84
N PHE A 30 1.33 -0.97 10.88
CA PHE A 30 1.07 -1.96 9.85
C PHE A 30 -0.23 -2.66 10.18
N ALA A 31 -1.09 -2.82 9.19
CA ALA A 31 -2.31 -3.59 9.28
C ALA A 31 -2.39 -4.51 8.06
N ALA A 32 -2.93 -5.71 8.28
CA ALA A 32 -3.33 -6.61 7.20
C ALA A 32 -4.78 -7.02 7.46
N GLY A 33 -5.56 -7.17 6.40
CA GLY A 33 -6.98 -7.44 6.51
C GLY A 33 -7.54 -8.18 5.30
N LEU A 34 -8.75 -8.66 5.48
CA LEU A 34 -9.58 -9.12 4.37
C LEU A 34 -10.41 -7.96 3.84
N ARG A 35 -10.64 -7.94 2.54
CA ARG A 35 -11.51 -7.01 1.85
C ARG A 35 -12.69 -7.80 1.30
N TRP A 36 -13.89 -7.39 1.67
CA TRP A 36 -15.14 -8.03 1.27
C TRP A 36 -16.06 -6.97 0.67
N GLY A 37 -16.63 -7.24 -0.51
CA GLY A 37 -17.57 -6.36 -1.21
C GLY A 37 -18.10 -7.04 -2.47
N GLY A 38 -18.00 -6.36 -3.62
CA GLY A 38 -18.17 -7.00 -4.93
C GLY A 38 -17.16 -8.12 -5.17
N ASP A 39 -15.94 -7.93 -4.66
CA ASP A 39 -14.83 -8.88 -4.76
C ASP A 39 -14.42 -9.38 -3.37
N PHE A 40 -13.76 -10.54 -3.34
CA PHE A 40 -12.99 -10.98 -2.18
C PHE A 40 -11.51 -10.65 -2.37
N GLY A 41 -10.87 -10.09 -1.37
CA GLY A 41 -9.47 -9.72 -1.45
C GLY A 41 -8.76 -9.66 -0.11
N ILE A 42 -7.47 -9.39 -0.19
CA ILE A 42 -6.62 -9.11 0.96
C ILE A 42 -6.02 -7.71 0.80
N SER A 43 -5.80 -7.05 1.93
CA SER A 43 -5.17 -5.75 1.97
C SER A 43 -4.04 -5.71 2.99
N VAL A 44 -3.02 -4.94 2.67
CA VAL A 44 -1.90 -4.62 3.55
C VAL A 44 -1.73 -3.10 3.56
N SER A 45 -1.84 -2.49 4.73
CA SER A 45 -1.77 -1.04 4.90
C SER A 45 -0.64 -0.66 5.83
N GLU A 46 0.14 0.35 5.44
CA GLU A 46 1.21 0.94 6.24
C GLU A 46 0.98 2.45 6.36
N ARG A 47 1.09 2.99 7.58
CA ARG A 47 1.06 4.45 7.78
C ARG A 47 2.40 5.06 7.37
N ILE A 48 2.38 5.89 6.32
CA ILE A 48 3.57 6.57 5.79
C ILE A 48 3.72 8.01 6.31
N ALA A 49 2.62 8.66 6.70
CA ALA A 49 2.65 9.99 7.29
C ALA A 49 1.41 10.21 8.18
N ASN A 50 1.35 11.37 8.84
CA ASN A 50 0.16 11.71 9.63
C ASN A 50 -1.09 11.70 8.73
N LYS A 51 -2.09 10.89 9.10
CA LYS A 51 -3.34 10.68 8.36
C LYS A 51 -3.19 10.06 6.96
N TRP A 52 -2.00 9.63 6.56
CA TRP A 52 -1.75 8.99 5.26
C TRP A 52 -1.30 7.56 5.43
N THR A 53 -1.89 6.66 4.64
CA THR A 53 -1.50 5.26 4.56
C THR A 53 -1.22 4.88 3.11
N LEU A 54 -0.21 4.05 2.91
CA LEU A 54 -0.01 3.31 1.68
C LEU A 54 -0.67 1.94 1.85
N GLU A 55 -1.56 1.57 0.92
CA GLU A 55 -2.27 0.31 0.95
C GLU A 55 -2.02 -0.49 -0.32
N GLN A 56 -1.78 -1.79 -0.17
CA GLN A 56 -1.68 -2.76 -1.24
C GLN A 56 -2.90 -3.67 -1.17
N ASN A 57 -3.63 -3.77 -2.27
CA ASN A 57 -4.82 -4.59 -2.37
C ASN A 57 -4.62 -5.66 -3.44
N ILE A 58 -4.97 -6.90 -3.13
CA ILE A 58 -5.04 -8.01 -4.09
C ILE A 58 -6.46 -8.55 -4.01
N ASN A 59 -7.19 -8.55 -5.12
CA ASN A 59 -8.57 -9.00 -5.17
C ASN A 59 -8.75 -10.08 -6.23
N ALA A 60 -9.64 -11.01 -5.94
CA ALA A 60 -10.17 -12.00 -6.85
C ALA A 60 -11.68 -11.76 -6.96
N GLU A 61 -12.18 -11.50 -8.16
CA GLU A 61 -13.61 -11.43 -8.41
C GLU A 61 -14.06 -12.70 -9.14
N ASP A 62 -14.70 -13.60 -8.40
CA ASP A 62 -15.16 -14.89 -8.93
C ASP A 62 -16.27 -14.71 -9.98
N GLN A 63 -17.04 -13.62 -9.93
CA GLN A 63 -18.14 -13.37 -10.87
C GLN A 63 -17.67 -12.94 -12.26
N TYR A 64 -16.57 -12.19 -12.34
CA TYR A 64 -16.06 -11.61 -13.60
C TYR A 64 -14.71 -12.19 -14.02
N ASN A 65 -14.27 -13.26 -13.36
CA ASN A 65 -13.05 -14.01 -13.70
C ASN A 65 -11.80 -13.12 -13.82
N TYR A 66 -11.66 -12.08 -13.00
CA TYR A 66 -10.45 -11.26 -12.99
C TYR A 66 -9.74 -11.23 -11.64
N TYR A 67 -8.45 -10.96 -11.70
CA TYR A 67 -7.61 -10.63 -10.57
C TYR A 67 -7.16 -9.18 -10.69
N SER A 68 -7.07 -8.50 -9.56
CA SER A 68 -6.54 -7.16 -9.52
C SER A 68 -5.52 -6.99 -8.41
N ALA A 69 -4.52 -6.14 -8.66
CA ALA A 69 -3.56 -5.73 -7.65
C ALA A 69 -3.35 -4.21 -7.75
N PHE A 70 -3.60 -3.49 -6.66
CA PHE A 70 -3.50 -2.03 -6.61
C PHE A 70 -2.61 -1.57 -5.47
N VAL A 71 -1.94 -0.43 -5.68
CA VAL A 71 -1.24 0.32 -4.64
C VAL A 71 -1.91 1.67 -4.49
N LEU A 72 -2.46 1.98 -3.32
CA LEU A 72 -3.28 3.15 -3.06
C LEU A 72 -2.65 4.02 -1.97
N ALA A 73 -2.59 5.33 -2.21
CA ALA A 73 -2.38 6.30 -1.15
C ALA A 73 -3.75 6.74 -0.61
N ARG A 74 -3.99 6.54 0.70
CA ARG A 74 -5.26 6.88 1.35
C ARG A 74 -5.04 7.94 2.43
N TYR A 75 -5.89 8.96 2.42
CA TYR A 75 -5.97 9.99 3.44
C TYR A 75 -7.18 9.75 4.34
N HIS A 76 -6.96 9.87 5.66
CA HIS A 76 -7.93 9.56 6.69
C HIS A 76 -8.35 10.80 7.47
N GLN A 77 -9.65 10.98 7.66
CA GLN A 77 -10.22 12.07 8.43
C GLN A 77 -11.17 11.54 9.50
N PRO A 78 -10.92 11.82 10.78
CA PRO A 78 -11.83 11.43 11.85
C PRO A 78 -13.15 12.19 11.72
N ILE A 79 -14.27 11.48 11.88
CA ILE A 79 -15.61 12.08 11.91
C ILE A 79 -15.98 12.42 13.35
N VAL A 80 -16.11 11.40 14.20
CA VAL A 80 -16.54 11.55 15.60
C VAL A 80 -15.40 11.23 16.57
N THR A 81 -14.62 10.19 16.26
CA THR A 81 -13.47 9.75 17.07
C THR A 81 -12.33 9.35 16.15
N ASN A 82 -11.12 9.23 16.67
CA ASN A 82 -9.97 8.69 15.91
C ASN A 82 -10.17 7.24 15.45
N ARG A 83 -11.23 6.55 15.93
CA ARG A 83 -11.60 5.19 15.53
C ARG A 83 -12.64 5.15 14.42
N PHE A 84 -13.30 6.27 14.09
CA PHE A 84 -14.28 6.33 13.02
C PHE A 84 -13.87 7.43 12.04
N ASN A 85 -13.29 7.01 10.94
CA ASN A 85 -12.70 7.89 9.94
C ASN A 85 -13.44 7.73 8.62
N TRP A 86 -13.64 8.83 7.89
CA TRP A 86 -13.83 8.73 6.45
C TRP A 86 -12.46 8.76 5.79
N PHE A 87 -12.33 8.07 4.67
CA PHE A 87 -11.10 8.09 3.89
C PHE A 87 -11.40 8.28 2.41
N TYR A 88 -10.40 8.79 1.71
CA TYR A 88 -10.36 8.83 0.26
C TYR A 88 -8.94 8.64 -0.22
N GLY A 89 -8.79 8.18 -1.44
CA GLY A 89 -7.48 7.87 -1.97
C GLY A 89 -7.56 7.30 -3.37
N GLY A 90 -6.40 6.91 -3.87
CA GLY A 90 -6.32 6.26 -5.15
C GLY A 90 -4.89 5.90 -5.50
N GLY A 91 -4.75 5.20 -6.61
CA GLY A 91 -3.45 4.84 -7.13
C GLY A 91 -3.51 3.82 -8.26
N PRO A 92 -2.34 3.47 -8.80
CA PRO A 92 -2.23 2.57 -9.93
C PRO A 92 -2.36 1.11 -9.51
N GLY A 93 -2.69 0.28 -10.48
CA GLY A 93 -2.68 -1.15 -10.33
C GLY A 93 -2.78 -1.87 -11.66
N ILE A 94 -2.77 -3.19 -11.56
CA ILE A 94 -2.93 -4.09 -12.69
C ILE A 94 -4.24 -4.87 -12.53
N VAL A 95 -4.92 -5.08 -13.64
CA VAL A 95 -6.09 -5.95 -13.73
C VAL A 95 -5.81 -7.01 -14.77
N ARG A 96 -6.00 -8.27 -14.40
CA ARG A 96 -5.83 -9.43 -15.26
C ARG A 96 -7.17 -10.14 -15.39
N VAL A 97 -7.74 -10.11 -16.59
CA VAL A 97 -8.97 -10.84 -16.93
C VAL A 97 -8.58 -12.21 -17.43
N LYS A 98 -9.12 -13.28 -16.83
CA LYS A 98 -8.91 -14.63 -17.31
C LYS A 98 -9.74 -14.88 -18.56
N GLU A 99 -9.29 -15.86 -19.33
CA GLU A 99 -10.02 -16.38 -20.48
C GLU A 99 -11.48 -16.68 -20.12
N THR A 100 -12.40 -16.10 -20.88
CA THR A 100 -13.84 -16.28 -20.72
C THR A 100 -14.46 -16.43 -22.10
N GLY A 101 -14.79 -17.68 -22.47
CA GLY A 101 -15.29 -18.00 -23.82
C GLY A 101 -14.22 -17.75 -24.88
N ASP A 102 -14.54 -16.94 -25.89
CA ASP A 102 -13.63 -16.63 -27.02
C ASP A 102 -12.63 -15.48 -26.72
N TYR A 103 -12.70 -14.88 -25.53
CA TYR A 103 -11.83 -13.75 -25.17
C TYR A 103 -10.55 -14.24 -24.50
N PRO A 104 -9.36 -13.93 -25.07
CA PRO A 104 -8.08 -14.34 -24.49
C PRO A 104 -7.79 -13.58 -23.19
N GLU A 105 -6.89 -14.15 -22.38
CA GLU A 105 -6.36 -13.49 -21.19
C GLU A 105 -5.75 -12.13 -21.55
N ALA A 106 -6.11 -11.09 -20.78
CA ALA A 106 -5.62 -9.74 -20.98
C ALA A 106 -5.17 -9.14 -19.65
N THR A 107 -4.02 -8.46 -19.67
CA THR A 107 -3.53 -7.67 -18.52
C THR A 107 -3.55 -6.20 -18.89
N SER A 108 -4.14 -5.38 -18.03
CA SER A 108 -4.28 -3.93 -18.21
C SER A 108 -3.68 -3.18 -17.04
N LEU A 109 -3.09 -2.02 -17.31
CA LEU A 109 -2.74 -1.02 -16.30
C LEU A 109 -3.98 -0.17 -16.02
N SER A 110 -4.23 0.13 -14.75
CA SER A 110 -5.44 0.83 -14.33
C SER A 110 -5.15 1.83 -13.21
N LEU A 111 -6.03 2.83 -13.09
CA LEU A 111 -6.07 3.75 -11.96
C LEU A 111 -7.36 3.50 -11.19
N LEU A 112 -7.25 3.41 -9.87
CA LEU A 112 -8.38 3.22 -8.98
C LEU A 112 -8.50 4.41 -8.04
N GLY A 113 -9.70 4.97 -7.94
CA GLY A 113 -10.11 5.84 -6.84
C GLY A 113 -10.88 5.05 -5.80
N GLN A 114 -10.69 5.34 -4.52
CA GLN A 114 -11.38 4.69 -3.42
C GLN A 114 -11.82 5.73 -2.40
N THR A 115 -13.02 5.59 -1.88
CA THR A 115 -13.50 6.34 -0.72
C THR A 115 -14.32 5.40 0.16
N GLY A 116 -14.49 5.73 1.42
CA GLY A 116 -15.25 4.89 2.32
C GLY A 116 -15.18 5.33 3.77
N LEU A 117 -15.72 4.47 4.63
CA LEU A 117 -15.69 4.63 6.07
C LEU A 117 -14.80 3.52 6.66
N GLU A 118 -13.96 3.92 7.62
CA GLU A 118 -13.13 3.05 8.43
C GLU A 118 -13.62 3.07 9.88
N PHE A 119 -13.74 1.88 10.45
CA PHE A 119 -13.87 1.70 11.89
C PHE A 119 -12.72 0.88 12.46
N THR A 120 -12.03 1.42 13.46
CA THR A 120 -10.87 0.80 14.12
C THR A 120 -11.23 0.29 15.51
N ILE A 121 -11.10 -1.01 15.73
CA ILE A 121 -11.23 -1.67 17.04
C ILE A 121 -9.82 -2.07 17.51
N ASN A 122 -9.32 -1.39 18.55
CA ASN A 122 -7.94 -1.55 19.06
C ASN A 122 -6.86 -1.32 17.98
N ARG A 123 -6.37 -2.40 17.36
CA ARG A 123 -5.34 -2.40 16.30
C ARG A 123 -5.85 -3.02 14.99
N VAL A 124 -7.13 -3.36 14.92
CA VAL A 124 -7.78 -3.97 13.76
C VAL A 124 -8.69 -2.93 13.15
N SER A 125 -8.49 -2.62 11.88
CA SER A 125 -9.34 -1.71 11.12
C SER A 125 -10.20 -2.50 10.13
N ILE A 126 -11.48 -2.16 10.09
CA ILE A 126 -12.45 -2.70 9.13
C ILE A 126 -12.90 -1.56 8.24
N TYR A 127 -12.92 -1.81 6.93
CA TYR A 127 -13.22 -0.80 5.91
C TYR A 127 -14.38 -1.26 5.03
N GLY A 128 -15.33 -0.36 4.79
CA GLY A 128 -16.28 -0.47 3.69
C GLY A 128 -15.91 0.55 2.62
N ALA A 129 -15.81 0.13 1.36
CA ALA A 129 -15.64 0.98 0.19
C ALA A 129 -16.84 0.79 -0.74
#